data_AF-A0A7S1E6D5-F1
#
_entry.id   AF-A0A7S1E6D5-F1
#
_cell.length_a   1.000
_cell.length_b   1.000
_cell.length_c   1.000
_cell.angle_alpha   90.00
_cell.angle_beta   90.00
_cell.angle_gamma   90.00
#
_symmetry.space_group_name_H-M   'P 1'
#
loop_
_entity.id
_entity.type
_entity.pdbx_description
1 polymer ?
#
loop_
_entity_poly.entity_id
_entity_poly.type
_entity_poly.pdbx_seq_one_letter_code
_entity_poly.pdbx_strand_id
1 'polypeptide(L)'
;RIDVMRAEASWLRAMEGDLLDLKELLPSSFLEGFEARSLEALTVGGKLLALPSSLDAPLLFCRSDLLERYGFSSPPRTWDELEGMAVTVQTGERQRSCPEEGDCFWGLQWPGGATDALTLTVLSLVATHGGGSFVTSNGTVDVDNPLAASAMERMRGWVGNISQPGLLGQGAGEASEGFMLERSLFLIENASLLGDLNEWRPDGCNVFQCLERSFGERVSVTLLPGSQSAGGSAAAVPQFWGWAVSKDSPVLGEVRQLLEIL
;
A
#
# COMPACT_ATOMS: atom_id res chain seq x y z
N ARG A 1 13.03 -23.50 -15.07
CA ARG A 1 13.81 -23.61 -13.82
C ARG A 1 14.03 -22.19 -13.33
N ILE A 2 13.80 -21.92 -12.06
CA ILE A 2 13.95 -20.59 -11.45
C ILE A 2 14.93 -20.77 -10.29
N ASP A 3 16.07 -20.09 -10.34
CA ASP A 3 17.11 -20.22 -9.30
C ASP A 3 16.92 -19.16 -8.20
N VAL A 4 16.54 -17.94 -8.59
CA VAL A 4 16.21 -16.82 -7.70
C VAL A 4 14.85 -16.26 -8.12
N MET A 5 14.01 -15.97 -7.14
CA MET A 5 12.73 -15.30 -7.37
C MET A 5 12.49 -14.21 -6.34
N ARG A 6 11.77 -13.17 -6.74
CA ARG A 6 11.21 -12.22 -5.77
C ARG A 6 9.98 -12.86 -5.15
N ALA A 7 9.92 -12.90 -3.82
CA ALA A 7 8.83 -13.51 -3.06
C ALA A 7 8.37 -12.56 -1.96
N GLU A 8 7.06 -12.56 -1.71
CA GLU A 8 6.46 -11.89 -0.57
C GLU A 8 6.49 -12.81 0.66
N ALA A 9 6.64 -12.24 1.85
CA ALA A 9 6.65 -12.96 3.12
C ALA A 9 5.47 -13.93 3.29
N SER A 10 4.28 -13.54 2.82
CA SER A 10 3.05 -14.35 2.91
C SER A 10 3.12 -15.67 2.14
N TRP A 11 3.98 -15.76 1.10
CA TRP A 11 4.12 -16.95 0.26
C TRP A 11 5.08 -17.98 0.88
N LEU A 12 6.04 -17.52 1.69
CA LEU A 12 7.21 -18.30 2.12
C LEU A 12 6.83 -19.58 2.86
N ARG A 13 5.78 -19.56 3.70
CA ARG A 13 5.32 -20.76 4.41
C ARG A 13 4.82 -21.85 3.45
N ALA A 14 4.12 -21.47 2.39
CA ALA A 14 3.64 -22.44 1.39
C ALA A 14 4.80 -23.02 0.56
N MET A 15 5.90 -22.28 0.46
CA MET A 15 7.07 -22.61 -0.36
C MET A 15 8.26 -23.13 0.46
N GLU A 16 8.14 -23.25 1.79
CA GLU A 16 9.24 -23.60 2.70
C GLU A 16 9.97 -24.88 2.28
N GLY A 17 9.23 -25.85 1.72
CA GLY A 17 9.78 -27.10 1.24
C GLY A 17 10.72 -26.96 0.05
N ASP A 18 10.67 -25.87 -0.72
CA ASP A 18 11.36 -25.67 -2.00
C ASP A 18 12.42 -24.56 -1.96
N LEU A 19 12.49 -23.81 -0.86
CA LEU A 19 13.39 -22.68 -0.68
C LEU A 19 14.60 -23.05 0.18
N LEU A 20 15.76 -22.49 -0.17
CA LEU A 20 17.01 -22.62 0.58
C LEU A 20 16.97 -21.79 1.87
N ASP A 21 17.50 -22.31 2.97
CA ASP A 21 17.81 -21.46 4.13
C ASP A 21 19.04 -20.60 3.80
N LEU A 22 18.83 -19.29 3.63
CA LEU A 22 19.89 -18.37 3.24
C LEU A 22 20.98 -18.22 4.31
N LYS A 23 20.73 -18.64 5.57
CA LYS A 23 21.76 -18.72 6.61
C LYS A 23 22.85 -19.77 6.29
N GLU A 24 22.56 -20.72 5.40
CA GLU A 24 23.55 -21.70 4.92
C GLU A 24 24.43 -21.13 3.80
N LEU A 25 23.96 -20.10 3.09
CA LEU A 25 24.63 -19.52 1.92
C LEU A 25 25.38 -18.22 2.25
N LEU A 26 24.82 -17.39 3.13
CA LEU A 26 25.29 -16.05 3.44
C LEU A 26 25.89 -15.98 4.86
N PRO A 27 27.00 -15.26 5.05
CA PRO A 27 27.60 -15.12 6.38
C PRO A 27 26.71 -14.26 7.29
N SER A 28 26.70 -14.55 8.61
CA SER A 28 25.91 -13.78 9.58
C SER A 28 26.22 -12.29 9.57
N SER A 29 27.50 -11.93 9.36
CA SER A 29 27.96 -10.54 9.26
C SER A 29 27.35 -9.78 8.08
N PHE A 30 26.95 -10.48 7.00
CA PHE A 30 26.21 -9.87 5.90
C PHE A 30 24.75 -9.64 6.29
N LEU A 31 24.13 -10.64 6.94
CA LEU A 31 22.75 -10.55 7.38
C LEU A 31 22.53 -9.49 8.47
N GLU A 32 23.53 -9.20 9.30
CA GLU A 32 23.51 -8.10 10.28
C GLU A 32 23.36 -6.70 9.66
N GLY A 33 23.59 -6.57 8.35
CA GLY A 33 23.34 -5.32 7.61
C GLY A 33 21.86 -5.02 7.36
N PHE A 34 20.97 -5.99 7.59
CA PHE A 34 19.54 -5.86 7.34
C PHE A 34 18.75 -5.52 8.61
N GLU A 35 17.61 -4.87 8.42
CA GLU A 35 16.71 -4.53 9.52
C GLU A 35 16.08 -5.81 10.12
N ALA A 36 16.05 -5.88 11.45
CA ALA A 36 15.72 -7.10 12.18
C ALA A 36 14.29 -7.60 11.93
N ARG A 37 13.30 -6.69 11.86
CA ARG A 37 11.90 -7.03 11.58
C ARG A 37 11.73 -7.59 10.16
N SER A 38 12.53 -7.12 9.21
CA SER A 38 12.53 -7.62 7.83
C SER A 38 13.09 -9.04 7.74
N LEU A 39 14.18 -9.33 8.47
CA LEU A 39 14.71 -10.69 8.60
C LEU A 39 13.71 -11.62 9.31
N GLU A 40 13.04 -11.13 10.36
CA GLU A 40 12.02 -11.87 11.09
C GLU A 40 10.83 -12.21 10.18
N ALA A 41 10.31 -11.24 9.42
CA ALA A 41 9.19 -11.43 8.51
C ALA A 41 9.48 -12.45 7.39
N LEU A 42 10.74 -12.57 6.96
CA LEU A 42 11.16 -13.52 5.93
C LEU A 42 11.70 -14.85 6.49
N THR A 43 11.60 -15.04 7.81
CA THR A 43 12.00 -16.28 8.49
C THR A 43 10.79 -17.16 8.78
N VAL A 44 10.79 -18.39 8.29
CA VAL A 44 9.74 -19.39 8.57
C VAL A 44 10.40 -20.66 9.12
N GLY A 45 9.85 -21.22 10.20
CA GLY A 45 10.40 -22.45 10.79
C GLY A 45 11.85 -22.30 11.28
N GLY A 46 12.31 -21.08 11.55
CA GLY A 46 13.70 -20.77 11.92
C GLY A 46 14.66 -20.56 10.75
N LYS A 47 14.22 -20.80 9.51
CA LYS A 47 15.00 -20.64 8.28
C LYS A 47 14.74 -19.28 7.64
N LEU A 48 15.79 -18.58 7.21
CA LEU A 48 15.63 -17.34 6.45
C LEU A 48 15.38 -17.71 4.99
N LEU A 49 14.14 -17.63 4.52
CA LEU A 49 13.76 -18.16 3.21
C LEU A 49 13.86 -17.14 2.07
N ALA A 50 14.04 -15.85 2.40
CA ALA A 50 14.30 -14.80 1.43
C ALA A 50 15.18 -13.69 2.03
N LEU A 51 16.03 -13.09 1.20
CA LEU A 51 16.84 -11.94 1.58
C LEU A 51 16.01 -10.67 1.46
N PRO A 52 15.90 -9.80 2.49
CA PRO A 52 15.07 -8.61 2.40
C PRO A 52 15.43 -7.73 1.21
N SER A 53 14.44 -7.32 0.42
CA SER A 53 14.62 -6.43 -0.74
C SER A 53 13.88 -5.12 -0.59
N SER A 54 12.63 -5.16 -0.14
CA SER A 54 11.79 -3.98 -0.01
C SER A 54 10.67 -4.17 0.99
N LEU A 55 10.26 -3.05 1.57
CA LEU A 55 9.09 -2.91 2.41
C LEU A 55 8.07 -2.09 1.63
N ASP A 56 6.84 -2.58 1.56
CA ASP A 56 5.72 -1.82 1.03
C ASP A 56 4.61 -1.74 2.09
N ALA A 57 3.81 -0.69 2.05
CA ALA A 57 2.70 -0.51 2.97
C ALA A 57 1.70 0.49 2.38
N PRO A 58 0.41 0.36 2.69
CA PRO A 58 -0.58 1.34 2.27
C PRO A 58 -0.35 2.67 2.97
N LEU A 59 -0.32 3.73 2.16
CA LEU A 59 -0.19 5.12 2.55
C LEU A 59 -1.39 5.92 2.04
N LEU A 60 -1.53 7.14 2.56
CA LEU A 60 -2.51 8.10 2.06
C LEU A 60 -1.80 9.13 1.17
N PHE A 61 -2.12 9.12 -0.12
CA PHE A 61 -1.73 10.13 -1.08
C PHE A 61 -2.78 11.25 -1.08
N CYS A 62 -2.31 12.50 -1.04
CA CYS A 62 -3.15 13.67 -0.85
C CYS A 62 -2.82 14.75 -1.87
N ARG A 63 -3.83 15.34 -2.51
CA ARG A 63 -3.67 16.56 -3.32
C ARG A 63 -3.45 17.79 -2.44
N SER A 64 -2.19 18.11 -2.17
CA SER A 64 -1.80 19.20 -1.27
C SER A 64 -2.25 20.57 -1.79
N ASP A 65 -2.23 20.76 -3.11
CA ASP A 65 -2.74 21.97 -3.78
C ASP A 65 -4.24 22.18 -3.58
N LEU A 66 -5.03 21.10 -3.59
CA LEU A 66 -6.46 21.17 -3.31
C LEU A 66 -6.73 21.36 -1.81
N LEU A 67 -5.98 20.69 -0.93
CA LEU A 67 -6.10 20.94 0.51
C LEU A 67 -5.86 22.43 0.83
N GLU A 68 -4.79 23.02 0.32
CA GLU A 68 -4.49 24.44 0.51
C GLU A 68 -5.58 25.36 -0.06
N ARG A 69 -6.03 25.09 -1.29
CA ARG A 69 -7.10 25.87 -1.95
C ARG A 69 -8.38 25.93 -1.13
N TYR A 70 -8.72 24.84 -0.45
CA TYR A 70 -9.92 24.74 0.38
C TYR A 70 -9.68 25.09 1.86
N GLY A 71 -8.50 25.62 2.20
CA GLY A 71 -8.19 26.15 3.53
C GLY A 71 -7.70 25.12 4.54
N PHE A 72 -7.31 23.91 4.09
CA PHE A 72 -6.72 22.88 4.93
C PHE A 72 -5.19 22.99 4.91
N SER A 73 -4.58 23.19 6.08
CA SER A 73 -3.12 23.38 6.20
C SER A 73 -2.32 22.08 6.34
N SER A 74 -2.98 20.94 6.51
CA SER A 74 -2.34 19.63 6.62
C SER A 74 -3.24 18.50 6.11
N PRO A 75 -2.64 17.35 5.71
CA PRO A 75 -3.37 16.10 5.51
C PRO A 75 -4.19 15.69 6.74
N PRO A 76 -5.25 14.87 6.57
CA PRO A 76 -6.07 14.40 7.68
C PRO A 76 -5.28 13.46 8.60
N ARG A 77 -5.45 13.64 9.91
CA ARG A 77 -4.90 12.74 10.94
C ARG A 77 -5.90 11.69 11.38
N THR A 78 -7.18 11.97 11.22
CA THR A 78 -8.26 11.03 11.54
C THR A 78 -9.14 10.71 10.33
N TRP A 79 -9.79 9.55 10.36
CA TRP A 79 -10.74 9.19 9.30
C TRP A 79 -11.91 10.19 9.18
N ASP A 80 -12.36 10.76 10.29
CA ASP A 80 -13.42 11.77 10.28
C ASP A 80 -12.96 13.08 9.62
N GLU A 81 -11.70 13.50 9.86
CA GLU A 81 -11.10 14.62 9.15
C GLU A 81 -10.98 14.34 7.65
N LEU A 82 -10.54 13.12 7.28
CA LEU A 82 -10.47 12.71 5.88
C LEU A 82 -11.83 12.82 5.20
N GLU A 83 -12.88 12.28 5.82
CA GLU A 83 -14.24 12.31 5.29
C GLU A 83 -14.77 13.75 5.17
N GLY A 84 -14.53 14.60 6.18
CA GLY A 84 -14.94 16.01 6.14
C GLY A 84 -14.22 16.82 5.06
N MET A 85 -12.90 16.63 4.91
CA MET A 85 -12.10 17.24 3.85
C MET A 85 -12.56 16.75 2.47
N ALA A 86 -12.76 15.45 2.32
CA ALA A 86 -13.23 14.80 1.10
C ALA A 86 -14.57 15.37 0.64
N VAL A 87 -15.57 15.47 1.53
CA VAL A 87 -16.88 16.06 1.19
C VAL A 87 -16.76 17.52 0.77
N THR A 88 -15.96 18.31 1.49
CA THR A 88 -15.79 19.76 1.23
C THR A 88 -15.17 20.01 -0.15
N VAL A 89 -14.03 19.39 -0.42
CA VAL A 89 -13.31 19.55 -1.69
C VAL A 89 -14.11 18.95 -2.84
N GLN A 90 -14.68 17.75 -2.66
CA GLN A 90 -15.49 17.10 -3.69
C GLN A 90 -16.66 17.98 -4.11
N THR A 91 -17.37 18.58 -3.15
CA THR A 91 -18.50 19.47 -3.45
C THR A 91 -18.05 20.69 -4.23
N GLY A 92 -16.96 21.33 -3.82
CA GLY A 92 -16.43 22.49 -4.50
C GLY A 92 -15.91 22.20 -5.91
N GLU A 93 -15.12 21.14 -6.10
CA GLU A 93 -14.59 20.79 -7.43
C GLU A 93 -15.73 20.35 -8.36
N ARG A 94 -16.76 19.65 -7.85
CA ARG A 94 -17.94 19.31 -8.66
C ARG A 94 -18.70 20.54 -9.15
N GLN A 95 -18.86 21.56 -8.31
CA GLN A 95 -19.50 22.82 -8.74
C GLN A 95 -18.71 23.56 -9.81
N ARG A 96 -17.38 23.37 -9.85
CA ARG A 96 -16.49 24.07 -10.79
C ARG A 96 -16.38 23.37 -12.13
N SER A 97 -16.36 22.04 -12.15
CA SER A 97 -15.91 21.29 -13.33
C SER A 97 -16.53 19.90 -13.51
N CYS A 98 -17.57 19.51 -12.75
CA CYS A 98 -18.27 18.24 -12.99
C CYS A 98 -18.91 18.29 -14.38
N PRO A 99 -18.50 17.42 -15.32
CA PRO A 99 -19.06 17.42 -16.67
C PRO A 99 -20.51 16.92 -16.65
N GLU A 100 -21.29 17.32 -17.66
CA GLU A 100 -22.65 16.78 -17.86
C GLU A 100 -22.62 15.27 -18.18
N GLU A 101 -21.56 14.81 -18.84
CA GLU A 101 -21.29 13.43 -19.18
C GLU A 101 -19.85 13.05 -18.79
N GLY A 102 -19.67 11.92 -18.10
CA GLY A 102 -18.36 11.44 -17.62
C GLY A 102 -18.22 11.47 -16.10
N ASP A 103 -17.01 11.18 -15.61
CA ASP A 103 -16.75 11.04 -14.19
C ASP A 103 -16.49 12.40 -13.53
N CYS A 104 -17.26 12.71 -12.50
CA CYS A 104 -17.00 13.87 -11.67
C CYS A 104 -15.94 13.58 -10.62
N PHE A 105 -15.39 14.65 -10.03
CA PHE A 105 -14.38 14.57 -8.99
C PHE A 105 -14.87 13.75 -7.77
N TRP A 106 -13.98 12.96 -7.15
CA TRP A 106 -14.26 12.14 -5.97
C TRP A 106 -13.34 12.47 -4.78
N GLY A 107 -13.84 12.29 -3.57
CA GLY A 107 -13.10 12.59 -2.35
C GLY A 107 -12.01 11.55 -2.04
N LEU A 108 -12.25 10.27 -2.34
CA LEU A 108 -11.38 9.17 -1.94
C LEU A 108 -11.40 8.01 -2.93
N GLN A 109 -10.21 7.54 -3.33
CA GLN A 109 -10.00 6.29 -4.06
C GLN A 109 -9.17 5.29 -3.25
N TRP A 110 -9.34 4.01 -3.56
CA TRP A 110 -8.74 2.84 -2.91
C TRP A 110 -9.02 1.58 -3.78
N PRO A 111 -8.24 0.51 -3.68
CA PRO A 111 -8.47 -0.72 -4.43
C PRO A 111 -9.71 -1.46 -3.89
N GLY A 112 -10.87 -1.27 -4.52
CA GLY A 112 -12.16 -1.83 -4.06
C GLY A 112 -12.52 -3.19 -4.64
N GLY A 113 -11.83 -3.64 -5.67
CA GLY A 113 -12.01 -4.94 -6.33
C GLY A 113 -11.50 -6.09 -5.47
N ALA A 114 -12.12 -7.27 -5.62
CA ALA A 114 -11.78 -8.50 -4.89
C ALA A 114 -10.39 -9.05 -5.28
N THR A 115 -9.35 -8.38 -4.78
CA THR A 115 -7.93 -8.60 -5.06
C THR A 115 -7.14 -8.59 -3.75
N ASP A 116 -5.86 -8.96 -3.81
CA ASP A 116 -4.96 -8.87 -2.66
C ASP A 116 -4.85 -7.44 -2.10
N ALA A 117 -4.86 -6.43 -2.98
CA ALA A 117 -4.81 -5.02 -2.61
C ALA A 117 -5.99 -4.59 -1.71
N LEU A 118 -7.20 -5.13 -1.94
CA LEU A 118 -8.34 -4.90 -1.05
C LEU A 118 -8.10 -5.54 0.33
N THR A 119 -7.51 -6.73 0.38
CA THR A 119 -7.19 -7.42 1.64
C THR A 119 -6.26 -6.57 2.51
N LEU A 120 -5.19 -6.02 1.92
CA LEU A 120 -4.25 -5.14 2.61
C LEU A 120 -4.88 -3.82 3.08
N THR A 121 -5.74 -3.25 2.24
CA THR A 121 -6.46 -2.01 2.56
C THR A 121 -7.38 -2.23 3.76
N VAL A 122 -8.17 -3.32 3.75
CA VAL A 122 -9.07 -3.68 4.85
C VAL A 122 -8.29 -3.99 6.12
N LEU A 123 -7.22 -4.78 6.04
CA LEU A 123 -6.37 -5.12 7.18
C LEU A 123 -5.80 -3.87 7.85
N SER A 124 -5.30 -2.93 7.04
CA SER A 124 -4.75 -1.67 7.54
C SER A 124 -5.81 -0.78 8.16
N LEU A 125 -7.00 -0.71 7.56
CA LEU A 125 -8.10 0.05 8.14
C LEU A 125 -8.56 -0.53 9.48
N VAL A 126 -8.73 -1.85 9.57
CA VAL A 126 -9.07 -2.55 10.82
C VAL A 126 -8.00 -2.29 11.88
N ALA A 127 -6.71 -2.32 11.52
CA ALA A 127 -5.62 -1.99 12.43
C ALA A 127 -5.71 -0.55 12.95
N THR A 128 -6.01 0.44 12.10
CA THR A 128 -6.19 1.86 12.52
C THR A 128 -7.39 2.07 13.45
N HIS A 129 -8.34 1.13 13.47
CA HIS A 129 -9.49 1.12 14.39
C HIS A 129 -9.22 0.34 15.68
N GLY A 130 -8.05 -0.29 15.82
CA GLY A 130 -7.75 -1.19 16.93
C GLY A 130 -8.50 -2.52 16.86
N GLY A 131 -8.99 -2.90 15.69
CA GLY A 131 -9.83 -4.08 15.46
C GLY A 131 -9.07 -5.40 15.32
N GLY A 132 -7.81 -5.46 15.73
CA GLY A 132 -7.00 -6.68 15.69
C GLY A 132 -6.27 -6.91 14.37
N SER A 133 -5.93 -8.18 14.11
CA SER A 133 -5.03 -8.61 13.03
C SER A 133 -5.63 -9.67 12.10
N PHE A 134 -6.94 -9.94 12.25
CA PHE A 134 -7.70 -11.07 11.71
C PHE A 134 -7.30 -12.42 12.27
N VAL A 135 -6.01 -12.74 12.19
CA VAL A 135 -5.41 -13.94 12.76
C VAL A 135 -4.16 -13.54 13.50
N THR A 136 -4.14 -13.76 14.81
CA THR A 136 -3.00 -13.44 15.67
C THR A 136 -1.81 -14.37 15.37
N SER A 137 -0.63 -14.02 15.89
CA SER A 137 0.60 -14.83 15.74
C SER A 137 0.50 -16.25 16.30
N ASN A 138 -0.42 -16.52 17.23
CA ASN A 138 -0.68 -17.85 17.77
C ASN A 138 -1.79 -18.61 17.02
N GLY A 139 -2.31 -18.06 15.92
CA GLY A 139 -3.34 -18.66 15.08
C GLY A 139 -4.78 -18.44 15.57
N THR A 140 -5.00 -17.56 16.55
CA THR A 140 -6.36 -17.25 17.01
C THR A 140 -7.03 -16.27 16.04
N VAL A 141 -8.25 -16.58 15.61
CA VAL A 141 -9.05 -15.65 14.79
C VAL A 141 -9.64 -14.56 15.69
N ASP A 142 -9.34 -13.30 15.41
CA ASP A 142 -9.75 -12.13 16.22
C ASP A 142 -10.63 -11.11 15.47
N VAL A 143 -10.96 -11.37 14.20
CA VAL A 143 -11.70 -10.43 13.33
C VAL A 143 -13.13 -10.13 13.80
N ASP A 144 -13.78 -11.05 14.51
CA ASP A 144 -15.17 -10.90 14.95
C ASP A 144 -15.23 -10.04 16.23
N ASN A 145 -15.07 -8.73 16.05
CA ASN A 145 -15.12 -7.75 17.13
C ASN A 145 -15.72 -6.42 16.64
N PRO A 146 -16.29 -5.60 17.55
CA PRO A 146 -16.99 -4.37 17.18
C PRO A 146 -16.09 -3.31 16.52
N LEU A 147 -14.79 -3.30 16.79
CA LEU A 147 -13.86 -2.35 16.20
C LEU A 147 -13.53 -2.70 14.74
N ALA A 148 -13.38 -3.98 14.43
CA ALA A 148 -13.24 -4.46 13.05
C ALA A 148 -14.54 -4.23 12.25
N ALA A 149 -15.70 -4.52 12.84
CA ALA A 149 -16.99 -4.23 12.21
C ALA A 149 -17.16 -2.73 11.92
N SER A 150 -16.77 -1.86 12.85
CA SER A 150 -16.80 -0.41 12.68
C SER A 150 -15.94 0.07 11.51
N ALA A 151 -14.73 -0.48 11.37
CA ALA A 151 -13.84 -0.17 10.24
C ALA A 151 -14.48 -0.55 8.88
N MET A 152 -15.07 -1.75 8.79
CA MET A 152 -15.72 -2.21 7.56
C MET A 152 -16.98 -1.41 7.22
N GLU A 153 -17.80 -1.06 8.21
CA GLU A 153 -18.98 -0.20 8.00
C GLU A 153 -18.57 1.22 7.56
N ARG A 154 -17.44 1.74 8.06
CA ARG A 154 -16.88 3.01 7.58
C ARG A 154 -16.52 2.92 6.08
N MET A 155 -15.77 1.89 5.69
CA MET A 155 -15.43 1.64 4.27
C MET A 155 -16.66 1.56 3.38
N ARG A 156 -17.67 0.82 3.83
CA ARG A 156 -18.95 0.70 3.14
C ARG A 156 -19.64 2.07 2.98
N GLY A 157 -19.56 2.93 3.99
CA GLY A 157 -20.11 4.29 3.97
C GLY A 157 -19.44 5.25 2.97
N TRP A 158 -18.22 4.96 2.52
CA TRP A 158 -17.54 5.77 1.50
C TRP A 158 -18.14 5.57 0.11
N VAL A 159 -18.63 4.36 -0.20
CA VAL A 159 -19.14 4.00 -1.52
C VAL A 159 -20.42 4.78 -1.84
N GLY A 160 -20.39 5.53 -2.96
CA GLY A 160 -21.47 6.41 -3.39
C GLY A 160 -21.48 7.78 -2.68
N ASN A 161 -20.66 7.97 -1.66
CA ASN A 161 -20.55 9.24 -0.93
C ASN A 161 -19.28 10.00 -1.34
N ILE A 162 -18.11 9.50 -0.92
CA ILE A 162 -16.80 10.07 -1.26
C ILE A 162 -15.99 9.20 -2.21
N SER A 163 -16.43 7.96 -2.46
CA SER A 163 -15.83 7.03 -3.42
C SER A 163 -16.84 6.61 -4.47
N GLN A 164 -16.39 6.48 -5.72
CA GLN A 164 -17.25 6.08 -6.84
C GLN A 164 -17.80 4.66 -6.69
N PRO A 165 -19.07 4.38 -7.00
CA PRO A 165 -19.62 3.01 -6.92
C PRO A 165 -18.86 1.98 -7.78
N GLY A 166 -18.36 2.39 -8.95
CA GLY A 166 -17.62 1.52 -9.87
C GLY A 166 -16.26 1.03 -9.34
N LEU A 167 -15.75 1.64 -8.26
CA LEU A 167 -14.48 1.29 -7.62
C LEU A 167 -14.47 -0.13 -7.03
N LEU A 168 -15.64 -0.69 -6.73
CA LEU A 168 -15.76 -2.08 -6.26
C LEU A 168 -15.34 -3.13 -7.31
N GLY A 169 -15.07 -2.71 -8.55
CA GLY A 169 -14.48 -3.55 -9.60
C GLY A 169 -13.01 -3.27 -9.89
N GLN A 170 -12.36 -2.35 -9.17
CA GLN A 170 -11.04 -1.81 -9.53
C GLN A 170 -9.94 -2.38 -8.63
N GLY A 171 -8.83 -2.84 -9.22
CA GLY A 171 -7.61 -3.14 -8.48
C GLY A 171 -6.82 -1.88 -8.16
N ALA A 172 -5.61 -2.05 -7.65
CA ALA A 172 -4.69 -0.96 -7.30
C ALA A 172 -4.38 -0.02 -8.48
N GLY A 173 -4.09 -0.60 -9.65
CA GLY A 173 -3.77 0.18 -10.85
C GLY A 173 -4.92 1.06 -11.33
N GLU A 174 -6.12 0.48 -11.45
CA GLU A 174 -7.31 1.22 -11.90
C GLU A 174 -7.79 2.24 -10.85
N ALA A 175 -7.66 1.93 -9.56
CA ALA A 175 -7.98 2.87 -8.49
C ALA A 175 -7.02 4.07 -8.50
N SER A 176 -5.72 3.84 -8.76
CA SER A 176 -4.70 4.88 -8.87
C SER A 176 -4.89 5.78 -10.08
N GLU A 177 -5.45 5.27 -11.18
CA GLU A 177 -5.66 6.03 -12.42
C GLU A 177 -6.52 7.28 -12.18
N GLY A 178 -7.61 7.18 -11.41
CA GLY A 178 -8.46 8.34 -11.15
C GLY A 178 -7.74 9.46 -10.37
N PHE A 179 -6.81 9.09 -9.49
CA PHE A 179 -6.02 10.04 -8.71
C PHE A 179 -4.96 10.70 -9.59
N MET A 180 -4.26 9.89 -10.40
CA MET A 180 -3.26 10.37 -11.35
C MET A 180 -3.87 11.28 -12.42
N LEU A 181 -5.08 11.00 -12.88
CA LEU A 181 -5.85 11.85 -13.79
C LEU A 181 -6.45 13.10 -13.11
N GLU A 182 -6.02 13.42 -11.89
CA GLU A 182 -6.45 14.59 -11.11
C GLU A 182 -7.95 14.60 -10.76
N ARG A 183 -8.60 13.42 -10.70
CA ARG A 183 -10.05 13.28 -10.44
C ARG A 183 -10.39 12.89 -9.00
N SER A 184 -9.41 12.77 -8.12
CA SER A 184 -9.67 12.54 -6.71
C SER A 184 -8.75 13.34 -5.79
N LEU A 185 -9.23 13.60 -4.57
CA LEU A 185 -8.47 14.33 -3.53
C LEU A 185 -7.49 13.40 -2.82
N PHE A 186 -7.96 12.21 -2.44
CA PHE A 186 -7.21 11.23 -1.69
C PHE A 186 -7.16 9.89 -2.42
N LEU A 187 -6.06 9.17 -2.23
CA LEU A 187 -5.88 7.78 -2.64
C LEU A 187 -5.23 6.99 -1.50
N ILE A 188 -5.83 5.85 -1.16
CA ILE A 188 -5.17 4.82 -0.36
C ILE A 188 -4.51 3.84 -1.33
N GLU A 189 -3.19 3.79 -1.32
CA GLU A 189 -2.40 2.88 -2.15
C GLU A 189 -1.05 2.58 -1.50
N ASN A 190 -0.39 1.52 -1.94
CA ASN A 190 0.94 1.16 -1.49
C ASN A 190 2.02 2.20 -1.82
N ALA A 191 3.06 2.25 -0.99
CA ALA A 191 4.20 3.15 -1.12
C ALA A 191 4.97 2.97 -2.44
N SER A 192 4.89 1.79 -3.07
CA SER A 192 5.44 1.55 -4.40
C SER A 192 4.95 2.52 -5.47
N LEU A 193 3.72 3.07 -5.32
CA LEU A 193 3.20 4.12 -6.22
C LEU A 193 4.06 5.40 -6.22
N LEU A 194 4.87 5.66 -5.19
CA LEU A 194 5.81 6.80 -5.19
C LEU A 194 6.83 6.70 -6.35
N GLY A 195 7.23 5.48 -6.73
CA GLY A 195 8.07 5.26 -7.91
C GLY A 195 7.34 5.73 -9.16
N ASP A 196 6.11 5.24 -9.34
CA ASP A 196 5.28 5.58 -10.49
C ASP A 196 4.96 7.07 -10.53
N LEU A 197 4.64 7.73 -9.43
CA LEU A 197 4.37 9.18 -9.41
C LEU A 197 5.56 10.04 -9.86
N ASN A 198 6.78 9.61 -9.54
CA ASN A 198 7.99 10.30 -9.98
C ASN A 198 8.25 10.07 -11.49
N GLU A 199 7.80 8.93 -12.01
CA GLU A 199 7.98 8.52 -13.40
C GLU A 199 6.78 8.88 -14.30
N TRP A 200 5.62 9.15 -13.74
CA TRP A 200 4.34 9.26 -14.44
C TRP A 200 4.38 10.38 -15.48
N ARG A 201 3.78 10.09 -16.64
CA ARG A 201 3.69 10.97 -17.80
C ARG A 201 2.26 10.90 -18.32
N PRO A 202 1.46 11.97 -18.22
CA PRO A 202 0.06 11.96 -18.65
C PRO A 202 -0.15 11.58 -20.14
N ASP A 203 0.88 11.67 -20.99
CA ASP A 203 0.72 11.62 -22.46
C ASP A 203 1.58 10.58 -23.20
N GLY A 204 2.13 9.55 -22.53
CA GLY A 204 2.93 8.52 -23.20
C GLY A 204 4.26 9.01 -23.80
N CYS A 205 4.74 10.18 -23.39
CA CYS A 205 6.00 10.75 -23.85
C CYS A 205 7.23 10.10 -23.19
N ASN A 206 8.28 9.87 -23.98
CA ASN A 206 9.53 9.25 -23.50
C ASN A 206 10.33 10.15 -22.54
N VAL A 207 11.32 9.54 -21.88
CA VAL A 207 12.23 10.05 -20.84
C VAL A 207 12.85 11.44 -21.11
N PHE A 208 12.88 11.93 -22.35
CA PHE A 208 13.57 13.18 -22.72
C PHE A 208 12.67 14.36 -23.09
N GLN A 209 11.34 14.21 -23.20
CA GLN A 209 10.50 15.22 -23.85
C GLN A 209 9.34 15.85 -23.04
N CYS A 210 9.11 15.45 -21.79
CA CYS A 210 8.13 16.13 -20.94
C CYS A 210 8.79 16.67 -19.66
N LEU A 211 9.03 17.98 -19.67
CA LEU A 211 9.16 18.79 -18.47
C LEU A 211 7.76 19.31 -18.12
N GLU A 212 6.98 18.53 -17.37
CA GLU A 212 6.10 19.09 -16.34
C GLU A 212 6.01 18.08 -15.19
N ARG A 213 6.89 18.28 -14.20
CA ARG A 213 6.97 17.49 -12.95
C ARG A 213 5.86 17.86 -11.95
N SER A 214 4.87 18.65 -12.38
CA SER A 214 4.03 19.45 -11.49
C SER A 214 2.98 18.64 -10.73
N PHE A 215 2.57 17.45 -11.20
CA PHE A 215 1.59 16.64 -10.46
C PHE A 215 2.20 16.06 -9.18
N GLY A 216 3.35 15.38 -9.26
CA GLY A 216 4.02 14.82 -8.08
C GLY A 216 4.37 15.88 -7.03
N GLU A 217 4.70 17.11 -7.45
CA GLU A 217 4.95 18.25 -6.54
C GLU A 217 3.68 18.73 -5.80
N ARG A 218 2.50 18.43 -6.34
CA ARG A 218 1.18 18.72 -5.75
C ARG A 218 0.60 17.55 -4.96
N VAL A 219 1.38 16.48 -4.77
CA VAL A 219 0.99 15.31 -3.98
C VAL A 219 1.83 15.26 -2.71
N SER A 220 1.18 15.18 -1.56
CA SER A 220 1.82 14.81 -0.30
C SER A 220 1.42 13.39 0.09
N VAL A 221 2.29 12.73 0.85
CA VAL A 221 2.07 11.37 1.32
C VAL A 221 2.19 11.32 2.83
N THR A 222 1.26 10.64 3.48
CA THR A 222 1.22 10.44 4.93
C THR A 222 0.84 8.98 5.25
N LEU A 223 1.06 8.59 6.50
CA LEU A 223 0.47 7.36 7.03
C LEU A 223 -1.07 7.43 6.94
N LEU A 224 -1.72 6.26 6.92
CA LEU A 224 -3.17 6.20 6.99
C LEU A 224 -3.68 6.90 8.26
N PRO A 225 -4.80 7.64 8.18
CA PRO A 225 -5.41 8.27 9.34
C PRO A 225 -5.73 7.25 10.45
N GLY A 226 -5.66 7.69 11.71
CA GLY A 226 -6.08 6.89 12.85
C GLY A 226 -7.58 7.00 13.10
N SER A 227 -8.16 6.04 13.82
CA SER A 227 -9.49 6.22 14.41
C SER A 227 -9.39 6.90 15.78
N GLN A 228 -10.27 7.86 16.07
CA GLN A 228 -10.39 8.44 17.42
C GLN A 228 -10.71 7.36 18.46
N SER A 229 -11.48 6.32 18.09
CA SER A 229 -11.81 5.19 18.98
C SER A 229 -10.59 4.37 19.38
N ALA A 230 -9.49 4.48 18.64
CA ALA A 230 -8.21 3.83 18.90
C ALA A 230 -7.12 4.82 19.34
N GLY A 231 -7.52 5.98 19.88
CA GLY A 231 -6.59 7.01 20.34
C GLY A 231 -5.86 7.75 19.21
N GLY A 232 -6.36 7.67 17.97
CA GLY A 232 -5.81 8.37 16.81
C GLY A 232 -4.50 7.77 16.27
N SER A 233 -4.17 6.52 16.62
CA SER A 233 -2.94 5.88 16.15
C SER A 233 -3.05 5.51 14.67
N ALA A 234 -2.13 6.04 13.86
CA ALA A 234 -1.93 5.60 12.49
C ALA A 234 -1.34 4.19 12.48
N ALA A 235 -1.81 3.36 11.55
CA ALA A 235 -1.26 2.03 11.31
C ALA A 235 -1.31 1.70 9.81
N ALA A 236 -0.38 0.88 9.37
CA ALA A 236 -0.39 0.24 8.08
C ALA A 236 0.09 -1.20 8.27
N VAL A 237 -0.49 -2.15 7.54
CA VAL A 237 0.00 -3.53 7.53
C VAL A 237 1.07 -3.62 6.45
N PRO A 238 2.35 -3.77 6.83
CA PRO A 238 3.44 -3.83 5.88
C PRO A 238 3.49 -5.16 5.14
N GLN A 239 3.91 -5.10 3.88
CA GLN A 239 4.35 -6.23 3.08
C GLN A 239 5.88 -6.24 3.00
N PHE A 240 6.46 -7.38 3.35
CA PHE A 240 7.89 -7.60 3.22
C PHE A 240 8.16 -8.45 1.98
N TRP A 241 9.02 -7.93 1.11
CA TRP A 241 9.49 -8.61 -0.09
C TRP A 241 10.95 -8.98 0.05
N GLY A 242 11.33 -10.09 -0.54
CA GLY A 242 12.72 -10.52 -0.59
C GLY A 242 13.06 -11.41 -1.76
N TRP A 243 14.35 -11.68 -1.91
CA TRP A 243 14.90 -12.59 -2.90
C TRP A 243 15.02 -14.00 -2.30
N ALA A 244 14.15 -14.90 -2.74
CA ALA A 244 14.16 -16.30 -2.37
C ALA A 244 14.98 -17.13 -3.35
N VAL A 245 15.66 -18.17 -2.85
CA VAL A 245 16.51 -19.05 -3.65
C VAL A 245 15.94 -20.46 -3.67
N SER A 246 15.87 -21.06 -4.85
CA SER A 246 15.49 -22.47 -4.99
C SER A 246 16.53 -23.37 -4.31
N LYS A 247 16.09 -24.27 -3.43
CA LYS A 247 16.98 -25.22 -2.73
C LYS A 247 17.79 -26.12 -3.68
N ASP A 248 17.25 -26.38 -4.87
CA ASP A 248 17.82 -27.26 -5.89
C ASP A 248 18.60 -26.47 -6.97
N SER A 249 18.97 -25.21 -6.69
CA SER A 249 19.78 -24.41 -7.60
C SER A 249 21.14 -25.07 -7.87
N PRO A 250 21.57 -25.21 -9.14
CA PRO A 250 22.84 -25.84 -9.49
C PRO A 250 24.01 -24.84 -9.44
N VAL A 251 23.73 -23.55 -9.21
CA VAL A 251 24.65 -22.41 -9.36
C VAL A 251 24.66 -21.55 -8.09
N LEU A 252 24.74 -22.18 -6.92
CA LEU A 252 24.70 -21.48 -5.63
C LEU A 252 25.84 -20.46 -5.46
N GLY A 253 26.99 -20.67 -6.11
CA GLY A 253 28.10 -19.72 -6.08
C GLY A 253 27.75 -18.39 -6.76
N GLU A 254 27.15 -18.47 -7.94
CA GLU A 254 26.68 -17.32 -8.72
C GLU A 254 25.47 -16.65 -8.05
N VAL A 255 24.55 -17.45 -7.51
CA VAL A 255 23.40 -16.92 -6.75
C VAL A 255 23.87 -16.13 -5.54
N ARG A 256 24.86 -16.61 -4.80
CA ARG A 256 25.44 -15.86 -3.68
C ARG A 256 26.00 -14.52 -4.13
N GLN A 257 26.78 -14.49 -5.20
CA GLN A 257 27.35 -13.24 -5.73
C GLN A 257 26.24 -12.26 -6.14
N LEU A 258 25.17 -12.76 -6.75
CA LEU A 258 24.00 -11.94 -7.11
C LEU A 258 23.33 -11.36 -5.85
N LEU A 259 23.09 -12.18 -4.82
CA LEU A 259 22.49 -11.72 -3.56
C LEU A 259 23.34 -10.68 -2.81
N GLU A 260 24.66 -10.74 -2.95
CA GLU A 260 25.58 -9.74 -2.35
C GLU A 260 25.58 -8.40 -3.12
N ILE A 261 25.05 -8.37 -4.35
CA ILE A 261 24.92 -7.17 -5.20
C ILE A 261 23.54 -6.50 -5.07
N LEU A 262 22.50 -7.31 -4.91
CA LEU A 262 21.10 -6.88 -4.76
C LEU A 262 20.84 -6.17 -3.43
#